data_AF-A0A935UGV8-F1
#
_entry.id   AF-A0A935UGV8-F1
#
_cell.length_a   1.000
_cell.length_b   1.000
_cell.length_c   1.000
_cell.angle_alpha   90.00
_cell.angle_beta   90.00
_cell.angle_gamma   90.00
#
_symmetry.space_group_name_H-M   'P 1'
#
loop_
_entity.id
_entity.type
_entity.pdbx_description
1 polymer ?
#
loop_
_entity_poly.entity_id
_entity_poly.type
_entity_poly.pdbx_seq_one_letter_code
_entity_poly.pdbx_strand_id
1 'polypeptide(L)'
;MFTWPLWASTPRPAWQQAVIRAQENAARQTAAAAANPGSEQFAKQAEAGRKRLALEETHASRLFAIDAGLDADALRRRYPDRSRHLIVRGTVRPAERGRDGDHRLAGHVSQLAIAQVNVPFALRPVLEPLRNAPRPEPEQQAPPYEVQLAIGQRLEPWIERVTTLPER
;
A
#
# COMPACT_ATOMS: atom_id res chain seq x y z
N MET A 1 8.86 27.03 -10.46
CA MET A 1 7.40 26.81 -10.38
C MET A 1 7.18 25.32 -10.60
N PHE A 2 7.04 24.52 -9.55
CA PHE A 2 7.08 23.04 -9.66
C PHE A 2 5.83 22.42 -9.05
N THR A 3 5.15 21.60 -9.83
CA THR A 3 3.81 21.04 -9.56
C THR A 3 3.86 19.51 -9.41
N TRP A 4 2.98 18.98 -8.56
CA TRP A 4 3.07 17.69 -7.88
C TRP A 4 1.96 16.70 -8.36
N PRO A 5 2.24 15.43 -8.78
CA PRO A 5 1.22 14.52 -9.36
C PRO A 5 0.82 13.25 -8.57
N LEU A 6 -0.41 12.76 -8.77
CA LEU A 6 -1.31 12.12 -7.79
C LEU A 6 -1.81 10.69 -8.24
N TRP A 7 -2.10 9.69 -7.36
CA TRP A 7 -2.23 8.22 -7.67
C TRP A 7 -3.59 7.51 -7.39
N ALA A 8 -3.81 6.29 -7.95
CA ALA A 8 -5.03 5.43 -7.86
C ALA A 8 -4.77 3.89 -8.02
N SER A 9 -5.60 2.96 -7.48
CA SER A 9 -5.62 1.48 -7.80
C SER A 9 -6.95 0.74 -7.72
N THR A 10 -7.03 -0.42 -8.42
CA THR A 10 -7.90 -1.61 -8.22
C THR A 10 -7.25 -2.69 -7.33
N PRO A 11 -7.95 -3.31 -6.35
CA PRO A 11 -7.26 -3.99 -5.25
C PRO A 11 -6.67 -5.39 -5.53
N ARG A 12 -7.30 -6.27 -6.35
CA ARG A 12 -6.92 -7.71 -6.38
C ARG A 12 -5.64 -8.04 -7.16
N PRO A 13 -5.46 -7.64 -8.44
CA PRO A 13 -4.29 -8.06 -9.21
C PRO A 13 -2.99 -7.43 -8.70
N ALA A 14 -3.04 -6.17 -8.27
CA ALA A 14 -1.87 -5.47 -7.72
C ALA A 14 -1.41 -6.10 -6.40
N TRP A 15 -2.35 -6.45 -5.52
CA TRP A 15 -2.04 -7.19 -4.29
C TRP A 15 -1.45 -8.57 -4.58
N GLN A 16 -2.03 -9.34 -5.51
CA GLN A 16 -1.48 -10.64 -5.89
C GLN A 16 -0.03 -10.52 -6.38
N GLN A 17 0.27 -9.50 -7.20
CA GLN A 17 1.64 -9.23 -7.63
C GLN A 17 2.56 -8.81 -6.48
N ALA A 18 2.06 -8.04 -5.51
CA ALA A 18 2.83 -7.66 -4.33
C ALA A 18 3.18 -8.88 -3.47
N VAL A 19 2.20 -9.76 -3.22
CA VAL A 19 2.41 -11.04 -2.51
C VAL A 19 3.41 -11.92 -3.24
N ILE A 20 3.29 -12.11 -4.56
CA ILE A 20 4.26 -12.89 -5.35
C ILE A 20 5.67 -12.32 -5.20
N ARG A 21 5.84 -11.00 -5.30
CA ARG A 21 7.15 -10.36 -5.11
C ARG A 21 7.69 -10.56 -3.69
N ALA A 22 6.83 -10.51 -2.68
CA ALA A 22 7.21 -10.77 -1.29
C ALA A 22 7.66 -12.22 -1.10
N GLN A 23 6.95 -13.17 -1.70
CA GLN A 23 7.29 -14.61 -1.69
C GLN A 23 8.66 -14.85 -2.35
N GLU A 24 8.89 -14.31 -3.54
CA GLU A 24 10.17 -14.43 -4.24
C GLU A 24 11.33 -13.83 -3.43
N ASN A 25 11.12 -12.65 -2.82
CA ASN A 25 12.12 -12.01 -1.98
C ASN A 25 12.46 -12.85 -0.74
N ALA A 26 11.45 -13.39 -0.06
CA ALA A 26 11.64 -14.24 1.11
C ALA A 26 12.37 -15.55 0.76
N ALA A 27 12.05 -16.15 -0.40
CA ALA A 27 12.73 -17.32 -0.92
C ALA A 27 14.21 -17.03 -1.23
N ARG A 28 14.52 -15.91 -1.90
CA ARG A 28 15.90 -15.48 -2.17
C ARG A 28 16.71 -15.29 -0.89
N GLN A 29 16.14 -14.62 0.11
CA GLN A 29 16.81 -14.39 1.39
C GLN A 29 17.03 -15.68 2.18
N THR A 30 16.06 -16.60 2.13
CA THR A 30 16.19 -17.93 2.75
C THR A 30 17.29 -18.75 2.08
N ALA A 31 17.35 -18.75 0.75
CA ALA A 31 18.41 -19.43 0.00
C ALA A 31 19.80 -18.82 0.29
N ALA A 32 19.89 -17.49 0.40
CA ALA A 32 21.14 -16.81 0.77
C ALA A 32 21.62 -17.20 2.19
N ALA A 33 20.70 -17.33 3.15
CA ALA A 33 21.04 -17.80 4.50
C ALA A 33 21.51 -19.26 4.51
N ALA A 34 20.86 -20.13 3.73
CA ALA A 34 21.27 -21.54 3.59
C ALA A 34 22.66 -21.67 2.94
N ALA A 35 22.99 -20.82 1.97
CA ALA A 35 24.30 -20.79 1.32
C ALA A 35 25.41 -20.18 2.20
N ASN A 36 25.06 -19.45 3.26
CA ASN A 36 26.01 -18.78 4.16
C ASN A 36 25.75 -19.18 5.63
N PRO A 37 25.93 -20.47 5.98
CA PRO A 37 25.71 -20.95 7.33
C PRO A 37 26.65 -20.23 8.31
N GLY A 38 26.10 -19.78 9.46
CA GLY A 38 26.86 -19.06 10.49
C GLY A 38 26.87 -17.53 10.34
N SER A 39 26.38 -16.98 9.22
CA SER A 39 26.22 -15.52 9.09
C SER A 39 24.94 -15.04 9.77
N GLU A 40 25.10 -14.31 10.88
CA GLU A 40 23.99 -13.68 11.59
C GLU A 40 23.23 -12.67 10.71
N GLN A 41 23.93 -11.97 9.80
CA GLN A 41 23.32 -11.02 8.89
C GLN A 41 22.36 -11.69 7.90
N PHE A 42 22.76 -12.80 7.28
CA PHE A 42 21.88 -13.51 6.35
C PHE A 42 20.71 -14.18 7.08
N ALA A 43 20.93 -14.71 8.29
CA ALA A 43 19.87 -15.24 9.14
C ALA A 43 18.81 -14.18 9.47
N LYS A 44 19.24 -12.99 9.91
CA LYS A 44 18.33 -11.85 10.18
C LYS A 44 17.58 -11.39 8.94
N GLN A 45 18.23 -11.36 7.77
CA GLN A 45 17.56 -11.00 6.51
C GLN A 45 16.49 -12.01 6.11
N ALA A 46 16.75 -13.31 6.26
CA ALA A 46 15.77 -14.36 5.99
C ALA A 46 14.56 -14.25 6.93
N GLU A 47 14.79 -14.02 8.22
CA GLU A 47 13.71 -13.79 9.19
C GLU A 47 12.87 -12.55 8.83
N ALA A 48 13.52 -11.42 8.55
CA ALA A 48 12.84 -10.20 8.12
C ALA A 48 12.07 -10.38 6.79
N GLY A 49 12.58 -11.22 5.88
CA GLY A 49 11.89 -11.63 4.65
C GLY A 49 10.56 -12.32 4.92
N ARG A 50 10.57 -13.34 5.79
CA ARG A 50 9.37 -14.09 6.18
C ARG A 50 8.35 -13.20 6.89
N LYS A 51 8.81 -12.35 7.82
CA LYS A 51 7.94 -11.39 8.52
C LYS A 51 7.26 -10.42 7.56
N ARG A 52 7.99 -9.89 6.56
CA ARG A 52 7.40 -9.02 5.52
C ARG A 52 6.37 -9.73 4.66
N LEU A 53 6.62 -10.98 4.27
CA LEU A 53 5.66 -11.78 3.51
C LEU A 53 4.36 -11.98 4.31
N ALA A 54 4.47 -12.40 5.56
CA ALA A 54 3.30 -12.61 6.41
C ALA A 54 2.48 -11.32 6.59
N LEU A 55 3.14 -10.18 6.80
CA LEU A 55 2.47 -8.88 6.86
C LEU A 55 1.77 -8.51 5.55
N GLU A 56 2.38 -8.77 4.39
CA GLU A 56 1.77 -8.49 3.08
C GLU A 56 0.53 -9.36 2.80
N GLU A 57 0.54 -10.60 3.29
CA GLU A 57 -0.58 -11.53 3.14
C GLU A 57 -1.76 -11.20 4.06
N THR A 58 -1.48 -10.70 5.27
CA THR A 58 -2.48 -10.62 6.36
C THR A 58 -2.85 -9.21 6.80
N HIS A 59 -1.92 -8.24 6.80
CA HIS A 59 -2.15 -6.90 7.37
C HIS A 59 -1.99 -5.74 6.39
N ALA A 60 -1.29 -5.95 5.26
CA ALA A 60 -1.04 -4.87 4.32
C ALA A 60 -2.32 -4.36 3.67
N SER A 61 -2.35 -3.05 3.42
CA SER A 61 -3.45 -2.42 2.70
C SER A 61 -3.62 -3.03 1.32
N ARG A 62 -4.87 -3.22 0.93
CA ARG A 62 -5.24 -3.67 -0.43
C ARG A 62 -5.22 -2.50 -1.44
N LEU A 63 -4.78 -1.31 -1.04
CA LEU A 63 -4.65 -0.13 -1.89
C LEU A 63 -3.23 -0.04 -2.45
N PHE A 64 -3.12 0.11 -3.77
CA PHE A 64 -1.88 0.20 -4.52
C PHE A 64 -1.87 1.48 -5.37
N ALA A 65 -0.74 1.82 -5.98
CA ALA A 65 -0.70 2.79 -7.07
C ALA A 65 -0.54 2.03 -8.38
N ILE A 66 -1.47 2.19 -9.33
CA ILE A 66 -1.45 1.51 -10.64
C ILE A 66 -1.30 2.47 -11.82
N ASP A 67 -1.69 3.73 -11.65
CA ASP A 67 -1.58 4.76 -12.69
C ASP A 67 -1.42 6.15 -12.08
N ALA A 68 -0.92 7.08 -12.88
CA ALA A 68 -0.78 8.49 -12.54
C ALA A 68 -1.00 9.36 -13.78
N GLY A 69 -1.70 10.47 -13.61
CA GLY A 69 -2.01 11.40 -14.68
C GLY A 69 -2.22 12.82 -14.16
N LEU A 70 -2.09 13.79 -15.06
CA LEU A 70 -2.27 15.21 -14.73
C LEU A 70 -3.74 15.66 -14.80
N ASP A 71 -4.56 14.91 -15.54
CA ASP A 71 -6.00 15.18 -15.70
C ASP A 71 -6.80 14.11 -14.93
N ALA A 72 -7.46 14.54 -13.86
CA ALA A 72 -8.30 13.68 -13.03
C ALA A 72 -9.53 13.17 -13.78
N ASP A 73 -10.08 13.94 -14.73
CA ASP A 73 -11.22 13.51 -15.53
C ASP A 73 -10.79 12.50 -16.59
N ALA A 74 -9.59 12.64 -17.17
CA ALA A 74 -9.01 11.60 -18.03
C ALA A 74 -8.81 10.29 -17.26
N LEU A 75 -8.26 10.35 -16.05
CA LEU A 75 -8.12 9.19 -15.18
C LEU A 75 -9.49 8.59 -14.83
N ARG A 76 -10.50 9.43 -14.54
CA ARG A 76 -11.86 8.95 -14.25
C ARG A 76 -12.52 8.30 -15.47
N ARG A 77 -12.29 8.80 -16.69
CA ARG A 77 -12.75 8.16 -17.93
C ARG A 77 -12.08 6.81 -18.16
N ARG A 78 -10.78 6.70 -17.88
CA ARG A 78 -10.01 5.44 -17.98
C ARG A 78 -10.41 4.43 -16.90
N TYR A 79 -10.75 4.92 -15.70
CA TYR A 79 -11.12 4.14 -14.52
C TYR A 79 -12.51 4.55 -14.00
N PRO A 80 -13.59 4.23 -14.74
CA PRO A 80 -14.93 4.73 -14.44
C PRO A 80 -15.53 4.13 -13.17
N ASP A 81 -15.17 2.89 -12.83
CA ASP A 81 -15.69 2.20 -11.64
C ASP A 81 -15.09 2.79 -10.34
N ARG A 82 -15.90 3.59 -9.65
CA ARG A 82 -15.56 4.25 -8.37
C ARG A 82 -15.46 3.28 -7.20
N SER A 83 -16.09 2.11 -7.28
CA SER A 83 -15.98 1.08 -6.23
C SER A 83 -14.63 0.38 -6.25
N ARG A 84 -13.94 0.44 -7.39
CA ARG A 84 -12.64 -0.19 -7.60
C ARG A 84 -11.49 0.79 -7.63
N HIS A 85 -11.71 2.04 -8.02
CA HIS A 85 -10.62 3.02 -8.22
C HIS A 85 -10.89 4.34 -7.52
N LEU A 86 -9.96 4.68 -6.61
CA LEU A 86 -9.87 5.96 -5.93
C LEU A 86 -8.87 6.85 -6.67
N ILE A 87 -9.18 8.13 -6.89
CA ILE A 87 -8.23 9.10 -7.45
C ILE A 87 -7.85 10.05 -6.30
N VAL A 88 -6.59 10.03 -5.87
CA VAL A 88 -6.12 10.86 -4.74
C VAL A 88 -4.94 11.70 -5.11
N ARG A 89 -4.82 12.86 -4.44
CA ARG A 89 -3.74 13.82 -4.59
C ARG A 89 -2.38 13.30 -4.06
N GLY A 90 -1.32 13.18 -4.87
CA GLY A 90 0.10 13.00 -4.49
C GLY A 90 1.21 13.70 -5.33
N THR A 91 2.45 13.22 -5.19
CA THR A 91 3.62 13.55 -6.02
C THR A 91 4.24 12.29 -6.59
N VAL A 92 4.47 12.24 -7.90
CA VAL A 92 5.36 11.28 -8.56
C VAL A 92 6.69 11.96 -8.86
N ARG A 93 7.78 11.37 -8.37
CA ARG A 93 9.13 11.73 -8.78
C ARG A 93 9.56 10.82 -9.92
N PRO A 94 9.89 11.38 -11.10
CA PRO A 94 10.54 10.61 -12.16
C PRO A 94 11.82 9.99 -11.62
N ALA A 95 12.10 8.78 -12.07
CA ALA A 95 13.34 8.09 -11.80
C ALA A 95 13.76 7.41 -13.09
N GLU A 96 15.05 7.32 -13.33
CA GLU A 96 15.55 6.46 -14.39
C GLU A 96 15.79 5.07 -13.80
N ARG A 97 15.26 4.04 -14.46
CA ARG A 97 15.60 2.65 -14.15
C ARG A 97 16.36 2.08 -15.33
N GLY A 98 17.59 1.67 -15.08
CA GLY A 98 18.35 0.87 -16.03
C GLY A 98 19.30 -0.10 -15.36
N ARG A 99 19.58 -1.18 -16.08
CA ARG A 99 20.72 -2.07 -15.86
C ARG A 99 21.26 -2.36 -17.26
N ASP A 100 22.58 -2.24 -17.43
CA ASP A 100 23.31 -2.58 -18.65
C ASP A 100 22.76 -1.88 -19.93
N GLY A 101 22.66 -0.54 -19.91
CA GLY A 101 22.39 0.27 -21.12
C GLY A 101 20.93 0.39 -21.55
N ASP A 102 19.98 -0.32 -20.92
CA ASP A 102 18.54 -0.09 -21.11
C ASP A 102 18.04 0.95 -20.10
N HIS A 103 17.93 2.20 -20.55
CA HIS A 103 17.43 3.32 -19.74
C HIS A 103 15.91 3.44 -19.92
N ARG A 104 15.15 3.11 -18.88
CA ARG A 104 13.69 3.25 -18.86
C ARG A 104 13.28 4.37 -17.92
N LEU A 105 12.41 5.25 -18.39
CA LEU A 105 11.74 6.21 -17.53
C LEU A 105 10.81 5.45 -16.57
N ALA A 106 11.07 5.61 -15.29
CA ALA A 106 10.28 5.11 -14.19
C ALA A 106 9.83 6.29 -13.31
N GLY A 107 9.09 5.99 -12.25
CA GLY A 107 8.74 6.95 -11.24
C GLY A 107 8.29 6.28 -9.97
N HIS A 108 8.34 7.01 -8.86
CA HIS A 108 7.75 6.55 -7.61
C HIS A 108 6.86 7.64 -7.04
N VAL A 109 5.77 7.23 -6.39
CA VAL A 109 5.00 8.15 -5.56
C VAL A 109 5.88 8.53 -4.37
N SER A 110 6.25 9.79 -4.31
CA SER A 110 7.10 10.32 -3.25
C SER A 110 6.33 10.99 -2.12
N GLN A 111 5.10 11.45 -2.39
CA GLN A 111 4.25 12.08 -1.38
C GLN A 111 2.78 11.91 -1.75
N LEU A 112 1.91 11.89 -0.74
CA LEU A 112 0.48 12.17 -0.89
C LEU A 112 0.23 13.63 -0.49
N ALA A 113 -0.52 14.39 -1.27
CA ALA A 113 -0.91 15.75 -0.90
C ALA A 113 -1.84 15.73 0.31
N ILE A 114 -2.63 14.67 0.46
CA ILE A 114 -3.44 14.40 1.65
C ILE A 114 -3.04 13.02 2.18
N ALA A 115 -2.11 13.01 3.13
CA ALA A 115 -1.58 11.80 3.74
C ALA A 115 -2.44 11.26 4.90
N GLN A 116 -3.45 12.03 5.31
CA GLN A 116 -4.36 11.69 6.42
C GLN A 116 -5.78 11.55 5.89
N VAL A 117 -6.51 10.56 6.40
CA VAL A 117 -7.93 10.38 6.06
C VAL A 117 -8.77 11.13 7.09
N ASN A 118 -9.72 11.92 6.64
CA ASN A 118 -10.64 12.63 7.52
C ASN A 118 -11.60 11.65 8.21
N VAL A 119 -11.72 11.76 9.53
CA VAL A 119 -12.62 10.94 10.36
C VAL A 119 -13.77 11.81 10.88
N PRO A 120 -15.01 11.63 10.37
CA PRO A 120 -16.18 12.29 10.92
C PRO A 120 -16.34 12.02 12.41
N PHE A 121 -16.84 13.01 13.15
CA PHE A 121 -16.94 12.94 14.61
C PHE A 121 -17.69 11.69 15.10
N ALA A 122 -18.79 11.34 14.44
CA ALA A 122 -19.62 10.18 14.76
C ALA A 122 -18.87 8.83 14.67
N LEU A 123 -17.79 8.75 13.89
CA LEU A 123 -17.00 7.52 13.69
C LEU A 123 -15.78 7.42 14.61
N ARG A 124 -15.46 8.50 15.35
CA ARG A 124 -14.30 8.50 16.27
C ARG A 124 -14.38 7.42 17.34
N PRO A 125 -15.52 7.20 18.04
CA PRO A 125 -15.57 6.22 19.13
C PRO A 125 -15.18 4.80 18.69
N VAL A 126 -15.50 4.41 17.46
CA VAL A 126 -15.18 3.08 16.91
C VAL A 126 -13.68 2.94 16.60
N LEU A 127 -13.02 4.04 16.21
CA LEU A 127 -11.62 4.03 15.78
C LEU A 127 -10.63 4.42 16.90
N GLU A 128 -11.09 5.07 17.97
CA GLU A 128 -10.24 5.50 19.08
C GLU A 128 -9.45 4.34 19.72
N PRO A 129 -10.02 3.13 19.92
CA PRO A 129 -9.25 1.99 20.43
C PRO A 129 -8.09 1.58 19.51
N LEU A 130 -8.21 1.82 18.20
CA LEU A 130 -7.20 1.50 17.20
C LEU A 130 -6.11 2.56 17.07
N ARG A 131 -6.34 3.77 17.61
CA ARG A 131 -5.45 4.94 17.44
C ARG A 131 -4.02 4.68 17.92
N ASN A 132 -3.88 3.91 19.00
CA ASN A 132 -2.60 3.54 19.59
C ASN A 132 -2.35 2.03 19.54
N ALA A 133 -3.08 1.30 18.68
CA ALA A 133 -2.81 -0.12 18.51
C ALA A 133 -1.35 -0.29 18.06
N PRO A 134 -0.59 -1.21 18.68
CA PRO A 134 0.75 -1.51 18.22
C PRO A 134 0.68 -1.90 16.74
N ARG A 135 1.77 -1.62 16.01
CA ARG A 135 1.88 -2.13 14.63
C ARG A 135 1.65 -3.64 14.69
N PRO A 136 0.73 -4.18 13.88
CA PRO A 136 0.43 -5.60 13.95
C PRO A 136 1.72 -6.39 13.73
N GLU A 137 2.01 -7.27 14.69
CA GLU A 137 2.99 -8.32 14.47
C GLU A 137 2.38 -9.36 13.51
N PRO A 138 3.19 -10.08 12.71
CA PRO A 138 2.69 -11.12 11.81
C PRO A 138 1.78 -12.15 12.49
N GLU A 139 2.01 -12.39 13.78
CA GLU A 139 1.30 -13.37 14.62
C GLU A 139 0.03 -12.79 15.25
N GLN A 140 -0.14 -11.47 15.28
CA GLN A 140 -1.29 -10.80 15.86
C GLN A 140 -2.40 -10.68 14.82
N GLN A 141 -3.50 -11.38 15.03
CA GLN A 141 -4.74 -11.09 14.32
C GLN A 141 -5.32 -9.79 14.88
N ALA A 142 -4.97 -8.65 14.28
CA ALA A 142 -5.71 -7.43 14.55
C ALA A 142 -7.18 -7.66 14.18
N PRO A 143 -8.16 -7.27 15.02
CA PRO A 143 -9.56 -7.46 14.71
C PRO A 143 -9.84 -6.84 13.34
N PRO A 144 -10.25 -7.65 12.35
CA PRO A 144 -10.37 -7.16 10.99
C PRO A 144 -11.47 -6.08 11.00
N TYR A 145 -11.21 -4.95 10.36
CA TYR A 145 -12.22 -3.93 10.17
C TYR A 145 -12.21 -3.50 8.72
N GLU A 146 -13.39 -3.18 8.21
CA GLU A 146 -13.57 -2.65 6.87
C GLU A 146 -13.90 -1.15 6.97
N VAL A 147 -13.22 -0.35 6.15
CA VAL A 147 -13.46 1.09 6.04
C VAL A 147 -13.98 1.38 4.65
N GLN A 148 -15.19 1.93 4.56
CA GLN A 148 -15.65 2.54 3.32
C GLN A 148 -15.11 3.97 3.25
N LEU A 149 -14.26 4.21 2.26
CA LEU A 149 -13.72 5.52 1.94
C LEU A 149 -14.54 6.17 0.83
N ALA A 150 -14.74 7.47 0.96
CA ALA A 150 -15.26 8.30 -0.11
C ALA A 150 -14.28 9.44 -0.41
N ILE A 151 -14.32 9.91 -1.66
CA ILE A 151 -13.42 10.94 -2.19
C ILE A 151 -14.25 12.17 -2.53
N GLY A 152 -13.95 13.29 -1.89
CA GLY A 152 -14.60 14.56 -2.16
C GLY A 152 -14.23 15.18 -3.49
N GLN A 153 -14.91 16.28 -3.83
CA GLN A 153 -14.66 17.04 -5.07
C GLN A 153 -13.21 17.55 -5.15
N ARG A 154 -12.58 17.80 -4.00
CA ARG A 154 -11.18 18.24 -3.91
C ARG A 154 -10.17 17.08 -3.94
N LEU A 155 -10.64 15.85 -4.20
CA LEU A 155 -9.89 14.60 -4.11
C LEU A 155 -9.34 14.35 -2.70
N GLU A 156 -10.14 14.71 -1.70
CA GLU A 156 -9.87 14.50 -0.29
C GLU A 156 -10.54 13.23 0.22
N PRO A 157 -9.80 12.33 0.90
CA PRO A 157 -10.36 11.11 1.44
C PRO A 157 -11.05 11.36 2.79
N TRP A 158 -12.25 10.82 2.95
CA TRP A 158 -12.93 10.73 4.24
C TRP A 158 -13.51 9.34 4.47
N ILE A 159 -13.67 8.99 5.74
CA ILE A 159 -14.36 7.75 6.13
C ILE A 159 -15.86 7.99 6.08
N GLU A 160 -16.55 7.19 5.27
CA GLU A 160 -18.01 7.15 5.22
C GLU A 160 -18.57 6.14 6.21
N ARG A 161 -17.88 5.01 6.39
CA ARG A 161 -18.31 3.93 7.29
C ARG A 161 -17.14 3.12 7.81
N VAL A 162 -17.31 2.58 9.00
CA VAL A 162 -16.43 1.55 9.59
C VAL A 162 -17.30 0.37 10.01
N THR A 163 -16.89 -0.83 9.63
CA THR A 163 -17.52 -2.08 10.03
C THR A 163 -16.48 -2.96 10.68
N THR A 164 -16.68 -3.34 11.94
CA THR A 164 -15.86 -4.37 12.59
C THR A 164 -16.25 -5.72 12.02
N LEU A 165 -15.27 -6.49 11.55
CA LEU A 165 -15.47 -7.85 11.07
C LEU A 165 -15.26 -8.82 12.25
N PRO A 166 -16.00 -9.94 12.30
CA PRO A 166 -15.78 -10.95 13.33
C PRO A 166 -14.38 -11.55 13.21
N GLU A 167 -13.81 -11.96 14.35
CA GLU A 167 -12.58 -12.76 14.40
C GLU A 167 -12.77 -14.04 13.58
N ARG A 168 -11.78 -14.39 12.75
CA ARG A 168 -11.82 -15.57 11.86
C ARG A 168 -11.09 -16.76 12.45
#